data_AF-A0A1Y6K5V6-F1
#
_entry.id   AF-A0A1Y6K5V6-F1
#
_cell.length_a   1.000
_cell.length_b   1.000
_cell.length_c   1.000
_cell.angle_alpha   90.00
_cell.angle_beta   90.00
_cell.angle_gamma   90.00
#
_symmetry.space_group_name_H-M   'P 1'
#
loop_
_entity.id
_entity.type
_entity.pdbx_description
1 polymer ?
#
loop_
_entity_poly.entity_id
_entity_poly.type
_entity_poly.pdbx_seq_one_letter_code
_entity_poly.pdbx_strand_id
1 'polypeptide(L)'
;MNCWSNLNNMKFFKNKWSAFIILLIWIILFINLTPIILFVTGQNLQKSTVPLDLPGDQVFHAIDNLSYYGNLFQTVTLDGWVFVETKKDNPEKLVKLIFASDNVAYEIPTNLHSRRGLVNVFSEKDVPEERTGFSASFSSLGMKNGYYFLYFYVYENEDNFGLLNTNREFRKHNRGLEEYFGGELVKNEKFSKVSNTGQLLFDVNSCEIKNGYLNIYGWAFLQGVGSAKNRIFLEIQKPDSSVSYYSTKRMLREDVSEFFGDNRYLQSGFSARISLDAIGEGDNIIRFIIGGNRSNGSYEFNWANIAD
;
A
#
# COMPACT_ATOMS: atom_id res chain seq x y z
N MET A 1 36.87 61.77 -5.62
CA MET A 1 36.11 61.80 -4.35
C MET A 1 35.79 60.35 -4.02
N ASN A 2 36.55 59.77 -3.08
CA ASN A 2 36.63 58.33 -2.81
C ASN A 2 35.45 57.85 -1.96
N CYS A 3 34.60 56.99 -2.52
CA CYS A 3 33.45 56.39 -1.81
C CYS A 3 33.60 54.86 -1.67
N TRP A 4 34.83 54.38 -1.42
CA TRP A 4 35.14 52.93 -1.39
C TRP A 4 36.01 52.50 -0.18
N SER A 5 35.93 53.20 0.96
CA SER A 5 36.74 52.85 2.15
C SER A 5 35.99 52.24 3.33
N ASN A 6 34.70 51.90 3.22
CA ASN A 6 33.91 51.39 4.35
C ASN A 6 33.37 49.95 4.16
N LEU A 7 34.24 49.01 3.80
CA LEU A 7 33.89 47.57 3.77
C LEU A 7 34.72 46.71 4.76
N ASN A 8 35.49 47.31 5.67
CA ASN A 8 36.42 46.58 6.54
C ASN A 8 35.94 46.24 7.96
N ASN A 9 34.63 46.25 8.24
CA ASN A 9 34.14 45.95 9.60
C ASN A 9 32.95 44.99 9.68
N MET A 10 32.98 43.89 8.93
CA MET A 10 32.26 42.67 9.36
C MET A 10 33.24 41.72 10.06
N LYS A 11 33.53 41.95 11.35
CA LYS A 11 34.22 41.01 12.26
C LYS A 11 33.32 39.81 12.62
N PHE A 12 32.64 39.20 11.65
CA PHE A 12 31.55 38.26 11.97
C PHE A 12 32.01 36.85 12.41
N PHE A 13 33.29 36.48 12.26
CA PHE A 13 33.78 35.19 12.76
C PHE A 13 35.25 35.24 13.21
N LYS A 14 35.56 35.91 14.32
CA LYS A 14 36.90 35.74 14.96
C LYS A 14 37.02 34.48 15.82
N ASN A 15 35.90 33.91 16.27
CA ASN A 15 35.90 32.73 17.12
C ASN A 15 35.52 31.49 16.31
N LYS A 16 36.51 30.65 15.99
CA LYS A 16 36.32 29.40 15.21
C LYS A 16 35.23 28.50 15.80
N TRP A 17 35.03 28.56 17.12
CA TRP A 17 33.98 27.85 17.84
C TRP A 17 32.56 28.31 17.49
N SER A 18 32.33 29.61 17.32
CA SER A 18 31.01 30.14 16.96
C SER A 18 30.59 29.71 15.54
N ALA A 19 31.53 29.70 14.60
CA ALA A 19 31.29 29.18 13.25
C ALA A 19 30.92 27.69 13.27
N PHE A 20 31.65 26.90 14.07
CA PHE A 20 31.37 25.47 14.23
C PHE A 20 29.99 25.21 14.84
N ILE A 21 29.59 25.96 15.88
CA ILE A 21 28.27 25.83 16.51
C ILE A 21 27.15 26.17 15.52
N ILE A 22 27.30 27.28 14.77
CA ILE A 22 26.32 27.67 13.76
C ILE A 22 26.20 26.59 12.68
N LEU A 23 27.32 26.06 12.19
CA LEU A 23 27.32 24.97 11.21
C LEU A 23 26.63 23.72 11.77
N LEU A 24 26.88 23.36 13.03
CA LEU A 24 26.22 22.22 13.68
C LEU A 24 24.70 22.42 13.78
N ILE A 25 24.24 23.62 14.14
CA ILE A 25 22.82 23.97 14.16
C ILE A 25 22.22 23.83 12.76
N TRP A 26 22.89 24.34 11.72
CA TRP A 26 22.43 24.19 10.34
C TRP A 26 22.38 22.74 9.89
N ILE A 27 23.35 21.91 10.27
CA ILE A 27 23.34 20.47 9.99
C ILE A 27 22.14 19.80 10.67
N ILE A 28 21.89 20.09 11.95
CA ILE A 28 20.75 19.53 12.70
C ILE A 28 19.43 19.97 12.06
N LEU A 29 19.28 21.24 11.71
CA LEU A 29 18.10 21.77 11.02
C LEU A 29 17.91 21.12 9.65
N PHE A 30 18.98 20.93 8.89
CA PHE A 30 18.92 20.32 7.55
C PHE A 30 18.49 18.85 7.62
N ILE A 31 19.01 18.09 8.59
CA ILE A 31 18.64 16.68 8.80
C ILE A 31 17.17 16.55 9.24
N ASN A 32 16.67 17.50 10.04
CA ASN A 32 15.31 17.47 10.57
C ASN A 32 14.32 18.37 9.82
N LEU A 33 14.71 18.85 8.63
CA LEU A 33 13.91 19.85 7.92
C LEU A 33 12.53 19.32 7.56
N THR A 34 12.43 18.07 7.10
CA THR A 34 11.15 17.44 6.75
C THR A 34 10.22 17.29 7.96
N PRO A 35 10.64 16.66 9.08
CA PRO A 35 9.83 16.64 10.31
C PRO A 35 9.39 18.04 10.79
N ILE A 36 10.30 19.02 10.76
CA ILE A 36 10.00 20.40 11.20
C ILE A 36 8.93 21.03 10.31
N ILE A 37 9.09 20.93 8.99
CA ILE A 37 8.12 21.48 8.03
C ILE A 37 6.74 20.82 8.23
N LEU A 38 6.69 19.49 8.34
CA LEU A 38 5.43 18.76 8.53
C LEU A 38 4.76 19.11 9.86
N PHE A 39 5.54 19.33 10.92
CA PHE A 39 5.02 19.79 12.20
C PHE A 39 4.42 21.19 12.09
N VAL A 40 5.15 22.14 11.50
CA VAL A 40 4.69 23.53 11.36
C VAL A 40 3.46 23.65 10.45
N THR A 41 3.35 22.81 9.42
CA THR A 41 2.18 22.80 8.51
C THR A 41 1.01 21.97 9.01
N GLY A 42 1.13 21.30 10.15
CA GLY A 42 0.10 20.39 10.66
C GLY A 42 -0.11 19.14 9.80
N GLN A 43 0.83 18.81 8.92
CA GLN A 43 0.80 17.67 8.00
C GLN A 43 1.55 16.45 8.57
N ASN A 44 2.00 16.51 9.83
CA ASN A 44 2.70 15.41 10.46
C ASN A 44 1.75 14.24 10.75
N LEU A 45 2.09 13.07 10.23
CA LEU A 45 1.31 11.86 10.45
C LEU A 45 1.58 11.28 11.82
N GLN A 46 0.51 10.85 12.49
CA GLN A 46 0.62 10.13 13.74
C GLN A 46 0.83 8.65 13.48
N LYS A 47 1.67 8.00 14.29
CA LYS A 47 1.75 6.55 14.28
C LYS A 47 0.44 5.98 14.80
N SER A 48 -0.03 4.91 14.17
CA SER A 48 -1.26 4.29 14.59
C SER A 48 -1.12 3.61 15.96
N THR A 49 -2.17 3.71 16.76
CA THR A 49 -2.34 3.01 18.05
C THR A 49 -3.43 1.95 17.98
N VAL A 50 -4.20 1.91 16.89
CA VAL A 50 -5.24 0.90 16.64
C VAL A 50 -4.58 -0.45 16.33
N PRO A 51 -4.87 -1.51 17.09
CA PRO A 51 -4.43 -2.87 16.76
C PRO A 51 -4.98 -3.31 15.41
N LEU A 52 -4.15 -3.93 14.56
CA LEU A 52 -4.56 -4.36 13.21
C LEU A 52 -5.33 -5.68 13.18
N ASP A 53 -5.44 -6.32 14.34
CA ASP A 53 -6.18 -7.56 14.62
C ASP A 53 -7.42 -7.29 15.50
N LEU A 54 -7.84 -6.03 15.61
CA LEU A 54 -9.00 -5.64 16.39
C LEU A 54 -10.26 -6.33 15.85
N PRO A 55 -10.92 -7.22 16.62
CA PRO A 55 -12.19 -7.79 16.22
C PRO A 55 -13.25 -6.70 16.23
N GLY A 56 -14.17 -6.75 15.27
CA GLY A 56 -15.27 -5.81 15.18
C GLY A 56 -16.28 -6.22 14.13
N ASP A 57 -17.25 -5.35 13.93
CA ASP A 57 -18.32 -5.53 12.98
C ASP A 57 -17.83 -5.43 11.53
N GLN A 58 -18.63 -5.97 10.61
CA GLN A 58 -18.40 -5.83 9.19
C GLN A 58 -18.44 -4.35 8.77
N VAL A 59 -17.36 -3.89 8.16
CA VAL A 59 -17.27 -2.54 7.59
C VAL A 59 -17.69 -2.56 6.13
N PHE A 60 -18.67 -1.73 5.78
CA PHE A 60 -19.09 -1.49 4.40
C PHE A 60 -18.43 -0.21 3.90
N HIS A 61 -17.87 -0.25 2.69
CA HIS A 61 -17.14 0.90 2.16
C HIS A 61 -17.09 0.95 0.63
N ALA A 62 -16.78 2.13 0.11
CA ALA A 62 -16.14 2.29 -1.18
C ALA A 62 -15.21 3.51 -1.17
N ILE A 63 -14.21 3.49 -2.05
CA ILE A 63 -13.35 4.63 -2.33
C ILE A 63 -13.72 5.13 -3.73
N ASP A 64 -14.28 6.32 -3.80
CA ASP A 64 -14.71 6.91 -5.08
C ASP A 64 -13.57 7.62 -5.79
N ASN A 65 -12.71 8.29 -5.02
CA ASN A 65 -11.60 9.06 -5.57
C ASN A 65 -10.32 8.81 -4.77
N LEU A 66 -9.23 8.67 -5.51
CA LEU A 66 -7.88 8.61 -4.98
C LEU A 66 -6.99 9.40 -5.93
N SER A 67 -6.41 10.49 -5.43
CA SER A 67 -5.61 11.40 -6.24
C SER A 67 -4.24 11.64 -5.60
N TYR A 68 -3.23 11.76 -6.46
CA TYR A 68 -1.85 12.01 -6.09
C TYR A 68 -1.40 13.35 -6.66
N TYR A 69 -0.90 14.23 -5.80
CA TYR A 69 -0.42 15.54 -6.20
C TYR A 69 1.09 15.60 -6.07
N GLY A 70 1.78 15.81 -7.19
CA GLY A 70 3.23 16.03 -7.25
C GLY A 70 3.69 17.40 -6.70
N ASN A 71 2.97 17.95 -5.73
CA ASN A 71 3.31 19.20 -5.07
C ASN A 71 4.48 19.00 -4.09
N LEU A 72 4.95 20.09 -3.47
CA LEU A 72 6.05 20.06 -2.51
C LEU A 72 5.80 19.07 -1.35
N PHE A 73 4.55 18.87 -0.96
CA PHE A 73 4.15 18.02 0.16
C PHE A 73 3.79 16.58 -0.26
N GLN A 74 3.87 16.21 -1.54
CA GLN A 74 3.45 14.89 -2.03
C GLN A 74 2.05 14.52 -1.49
N THR A 75 1.10 15.43 -1.64
CA THR A 75 -0.25 15.31 -1.09
C THR A 75 -0.99 14.15 -1.74
N VAL A 76 -1.68 13.37 -0.91
CA VAL A 76 -2.61 12.32 -1.33
C VAL A 76 -3.99 12.71 -0.81
N THR A 77 -5.00 12.59 -1.67
CA THR A 77 -6.41 12.76 -1.26
C THR A 77 -7.18 11.47 -1.50
N LEU A 78 -8.08 11.16 -0.57
CA LEU A 78 -8.96 9.99 -0.61
C LEU A 78 -10.37 10.44 -0.25
N ASP A 79 -11.34 10.11 -1.09
CA ASP A 79 -12.76 10.38 -0.85
C ASP A 79 -13.57 9.11 -1.05
N GLY A 80 -14.61 8.94 -0.25
CA GLY A 80 -15.41 7.73 -0.28
C GLY A 80 -16.57 7.74 0.70
N TRP A 81 -17.06 6.54 0.99
CA TRP A 81 -18.03 6.30 2.06
C TRP A 81 -17.64 5.06 2.84
N VAL A 82 -18.01 5.06 4.12
CA VAL A 82 -17.76 3.95 5.03
C VAL A 82 -18.72 3.97 6.22
N PHE A 83 -19.20 2.80 6.61
CA PHE A 83 -20.03 2.63 7.80
C PHE A 83 -19.95 1.21 8.37
N VAL A 84 -20.36 1.10 9.63
CA VAL A 84 -20.79 -0.14 10.28
C VAL A 84 -22.30 -0.03 10.51
N GLU A 85 -23.03 -1.13 10.41
CA GLU A 85 -24.48 -1.14 10.64
C GLU A 85 -24.81 -0.77 12.11
N THR A 86 -25.72 0.19 12.31
CA THR A 86 -26.19 0.58 13.64
C THR A 86 -27.53 1.30 13.56
N LYS A 87 -28.38 1.07 14.56
CA LYS A 87 -29.64 1.82 14.78
C LYS A 87 -29.47 2.99 15.76
N LYS A 88 -28.32 3.06 16.43
CA LYS A 88 -28.01 4.12 17.40
C LYS A 88 -27.46 5.35 16.69
N ASP A 89 -27.78 6.51 17.23
CA ASP A 89 -27.15 7.77 16.82
C ASP A 89 -25.63 7.71 17.06
N ASN A 90 -24.88 8.39 16.20
CA ASN A 90 -23.42 8.33 16.13
C ASN A 90 -22.79 9.74 16.15
N PRO A 91 -23.13 10.60 17.14
CA PRO A 91 -22.63 11.98 17.20
C PRO A 91 -21.11 12.06 17.44
N GLU A 92 -20.49 10.95 17.83
CA GLU A 92 -19.04 10.80 18.01
C GLU A 92 -18.40 9.89 16.96
N LYS A 93 -19.08 9.64 15.82
CA LYS A 93 -18.55 8.82 14.74
C LYS A 93 -17.13 9.25 14.38
N LEU A 94 -16.26 8.26 14.27
CA LEU A 94 -14.87 8.42 13.91
C LEU A 94 -14.50 7.45 12.79
N VAL A 95 -13.90 7.99 11.74
CA VAL A 95 -13.26 7.20 10.70
C VAL A 95 -11.79 7.57 10.64
N LYS A 96 -10.94 6.54 10.59
CA LYS A 96 -9.51 6.69 10.37
C LYS A 96 -9.09 5.83 9.20
N LEU A 97 -8.24 6.39 8.34
CA LEU A 97 -7.49 5.59 7.39
C LEU A 97 -6.19 5.17 8.08
N ILE A 98 -5.84 3.89 7.97
CA ILE A 98 -4.58 3.40 8.53
C ILE A 98 -3.74 2.81 7.40
N PHE A 99 -2.60 3.44 7.13
CA PHE A 99 -1.60 2.89 6.23
C PHE A 99 -0.61 2.06 7.04
N ALA A 100 -0.73 0.74 6.95
CA ALA A 100 0.05 -0.20 7.75
C ALA A 100 1.07 -0.98 6.91
N SER A 101 2.33 -0.92 7.33
CA SER A 101 3.42 -1.79 6.87
C SER A 101 3.76 -2.81 7.95
N ASP A 102 4.64 -3.76 7.64
CA ASP A 102 5.10 -4.79 8.59
C ASP A 102 5.77 -4.22 9.86
N ASN A 103 6.23 -2.97 9.85
CA ASN A 103 7.01 -2.37 10.95
C ASN A 103 6.45 -1.05 11.49
N VAL A 104 5.50 -0.42 10.79
CA VAL A 104 4.92 0.86 11.18
C VAL A 104 3.56 1.04 10.54
N ALA A 105 2.63 1.62 11.29
CA ALA A 105 1.33 2.07 10.80
C ALA A 105 1.16 3.57 11.04
N TYR A 106 0.45 4.24 10.14
CA TYR A 106 0.15 5.67 10.21
C TYR A 106 -1.35 5.90 10.17
N GLU A 107 -1.85 6.72 11.09
CA GLU A 107 -3.25 7.15 11.13
C GLU A 107 -3.42 8.45 10.36
N ILE A 108 -4.40 8.45 9.46
CA ILE A 108 -4.86 9.64 8.74
C ILE A 108 -6.27 9.96 9.23
N PRO A 109 -6.48 11.14 9.85
CA PRO A 109 -7.82 11.58 10.21
C PRO A 109 -8.62 11.89 8.95
N THR A 110 -9.93 11.65 9.03
CA THR A 110 -10.87 11.98 7.95
C THR A 110 -11.84 13.07 8.39
N ASN A 111 -12.28 13.90 7.44
CA ASN A 111 -13.43 14.76 7.61
C ASN A 111 -14.69 14.01 7.18
N LEU A 112 -15.67 13.93 8.08
CA LEU A 112 -16.94 13.24 7.83
C LEU A 112 -17.97 14.19 7.23
N HIS A 113 -18.80 13.66 6.35
CA HIS A 113 -19.91 14.40 5.75
C HIS A 113 -21.07 13.47 5.39
N SER A 114 -22.24 14.03 5.18
CA SER A 114 -23.45 13.28 4.82
C SER A 114 -23.37 12.83 3.36
N ARG A 115 -23.61 11.55 3.11
CA ARG A 115 -23.80 11.02 1.76
C ARG A 115 -25.25 10.58 1.58
N ARG A 116 -26.12 11.57 1.36
CA ARG A 116 -27.56 11.36 1.16
C ARG A 116 -27.78 10.40 -0.01
N GLY A 117 -28.57 9.36 0.23
CA GLY A 117 -28.89 8.31 -0.74
C GLY A 117 -28.26 6.95 -0.45
N LEU A 118 -27.25 6.86 0.42
CA LEU A 118 -26.64 5.57 0.78
C LEU A 118 -27.65 4.62 1.45
N VAL A 119 -28.50 5.15 2.32
CA VAL A 119 -29.61 4.41 2.98
C VAL A 119 -30.57 3.79 1.95
N ASN A 120 -30.84 4.49 0.85
CA ASN A 120 -31.74 3.97 -0.20
C ASN A 120 -31.06 2.87 -1.04
N VAL A 121 -29.75 2.96 -1.24
CA VAL A 121 -28.97 1.97 -2.00
C VAL A 121 -28.85 0.66 -1.21
N PHE A 122 -28.71 0.76 0.11
CA PHE A 122 -28.57 -0.37 1.03
C PHE A 122 -29.77 -0.45 1.97
N SER A 123 -30.97 -0.50 1.40
CA SER A 123 -32.24 -0.48 2.16
C SER A 123 -32.43 -1.66 3.10
N GLU A 124 -31.69 -2.74 2.89
CA GLU A 124 -31.66 -3.96 3.70
C GLU A 124 -30.72 -3.89 4.90
N LYS A 125 -29.98 -2.78 5.05
CA LYS A 125 -28.97 -2.57 6.09
C LYS A 125 -29.35 -1.45 7.04
N ASP A 126 -28.89 -1.54 8.28
CA ASP A 126 -29.03 -0.45 9.25
C ASP A 126 -27.95 0.62 9.02
N VAL A 127 -28.03 1.32 7.88
CA VAL A 127 -27.08 2.37 7.50
C VAL A 127 -27.33 3.64 8.31
N PRO A 128 -26.31 4.23 8.96
CA PRO A 128 -26.45 5.54 9.59
C PRO A 128 -26.89 6.63 8.61
N GLU A 129 -27.83 7.48 8.99
CA GLU A 129 -28.36 8.52 8.09
C GLU A 129 -27.31 9.60 7.75
N GLU A 130 -26.40 9.87 8.68
CA GLU A 130 -25.44 10.96 8.63
C GLU A 130 -23.99 10.45 8.74
N ARG A 131 -23.04 11.30 8.30
CA ARG A 131 -21.58 11.06 8.44
C ARG A 131 -21.07 9.76 7.81
N THR A 132 -21.74 9.28 6.77
CA THR A 132 -21.34 8.08 6.01
C THR A 132 -20.30 8.35 4.94
N GLY A 133 -20.14 9.61 4.50
CA GLY A 133 -19.08 10.04 3.60
C GLY A 133 -17.82 10.46 4.37
N PHE A 134 -16.65 10.24 3.76
CA PHE A 134 -15.37 10.68 4.30
C PHE A 134 -14.51 11.34 3.22
N SER A 135 -13.66 12.27 3.67
CA SER A 135 -12.60 12.89 2.87
C SER A 135 -11.32 12.96 3.69
N ALA A 136 -10.19 12.59 3.09
CA ALA A 136 -8.87 12.71 3.70
C ALA A 136 -7.90 13.42 2.76
N SER A 137 -7.02 14.25 3.32
CA SER A 137 -5.93 14.91 2.62
C SER A 137 -4.71 14.92 3.51
N PHE A 138 -3.60 14.34 3.03
CA PHE A 138 -2.39 14.20 3.84
C PHE A 138 -1.10 14.24 3.03
N SER A 139 0.00 14.60 3.68
CA SER A 139 1.35 14.52 3.11
C SER A 139 1.96 13.14 3.35
N SER A 140 2.38 12.48 2.28
CA SER A 140 3.10 11.20 2.40
C SER A 140 4.57 11.36 2.83
N LEU A 141 5.12 12.59 2.86
CA LEU A 141 6.53 12.85 3.17
C LEU A 141 7.00 12.29 4.53
N GLY A 142 6.10 12.26 5.53
CA GLY A 142 6.40 11.73 6.86
C GLY A 142 6.44 10.20 6.93
N MET A 143 6.05 9.51 5.86
CA MET A 143 6.02 8.05 5.81
C MET A 143 7.40 7.49 5.42
N LYS A 144 7.78 6.38 6.07
CA LYS A 144 8.95 5.62 5.63
C LYS A 144 8.70 4.98 4.26
N ASN A 145 9.74 4.86 3.45
CA ASN A 145 9.64 4.06 2.22
C ASN A 145 9.30 2.60 2.55
N GLY A 146 8.46 1.98 1.72
CA GLY A 146 7.98 0.63 1.95
C GLY A 146 6.61 0.38 1.34
N TYR A 147 6.05 -0.77 1.65
CA TYR A 147 4.71 -1.16 1.22
C TYR A 147 3.72 -1.08 2.37
N TYR A 148 2.54 -0.55 2.09
CA TYR A 148 1.49 -0.30 3.07
C TYR A 148 0.17 -0.85 2.59
N PHE A 149 -0.54 -1.58 3.43
CA PHE A 149 -1.96 -1.85 3.23
C PHE A 149 -2.78 -0.70 3.78
N LEU A 150 -3.86 -0.36 3.07
CA LEU A 150 -4.86 0.58 3.56
C LEU A 150 -5.93 -0.17 4.35
N TYR A 151 -6.12 0.24 5.59
CA TYR A 151 -7.23 -0.18 6.44
C TYR A 151 -8.19 0.98 6.71
N PHE A 152 -9.47 0.65 6.90
CA PHE A 152 -10.45 1.53 7.52
C PHE A 152 -10.67 1.09 8.95
N TYR A 153 -10.50 2.01 9.90
CA TYR A 153 -11.06 1.88 11.23
C TYR A 153 -12.29 2.78 11.33
N VAL A 154 -13.40 2.18 11.75
CA VAL A 154 -14.72 2.83 11.82
C VAL A 154 -15.25 2.62 13.22
N TYR A 155 -15.56 3.70 13.89
CA TYR A 155 -16.24 3.69 15.18
C TYR A 155 -17.52 4.49 15.02
N GLU A 156 -18.67 3.81 15.10
CA GLU A 156 -19.98 4.45 15.10
C GLU A 156 -20.39 4.81 16.54
N ASN A 157 -20.24 3.85 17.46
CA ASN A 157 -20.50 3.98 18.89
C ASN A 157 -19.82 2.84 19.67
N GLU A 158 -20.00 2.79 20.99
CA GLU A 158 -19.35 1.81 21.88
C GLU A 158 -19.63 0.35 21.52
N ASP A 159 -20.79 0.06 20.93
CA ASP A 159 -21.20 -1.30 20.55
C ASP A 159 -20.93 -1.61 19.07
N ASN A 160 -20.71 -0.57 18.24
CA ASN A 160 -20.59 -0.72 16.79
C ASN A 160 -19.33 -0.06 16.26
N PHE A 161 -18.33 -0.89 15.99
CA PHE A 161 -17.06 -0.48 15.42
C PHE A 161 -16.46 -1.63 14.62
N GLY A 162 -15.58 -1.33 13.68
CA GLY A 162 -14.96 -2.33 12.82
C GLY A 162 -13.63 -1.86 12.26
N LEU A 163 -12.79 -2.85 11.93
CA LEU A 163 -11.53 -2.67 11.22
C LEU A 163 -11.56 -3.51 9.95
N LEU A 164 -11.19 -2.93 8.83
CA LEU A 164 -11.17 -3.63 7.54
C LEU A 164 -9.90 -3.33 6.76
N ASN A 165 -9.22 -4.38 6.30
CA ASN A 165 -8.21 -4.25 5.25
C ASN A 165 -8.90 -4.15 3.88
N THR A 166 -8.60 -3.10 3.12
CA THR A 166 -9.18 -2.87 1.80
C THR A 166 -8.60 -3.76 0.68
N ASN A 167 -7.57 -4.56 0.98
CA ASN A 167 -6.71 -5.28 0.02
C ASN A 167 -6.06 -4.36 -1.03
N ARG A 168 -5.98 -3.06 -0.74
CA ARG A 168 -5.20 -2.08 -1.51
C ARG A 168 -3.82 -1.94 -0.89
N GLU A 169 -2.79 -2.25 -1.66
CA GLU A 169 -1.39 -2.08 -1.26
C GLU A 169 -0.85 -0.83 -1.94
N PHE A 170 -0.06 -0.05 -1.21
CA PHE A 170 0.55 1.19 -1.65
C PHE A 170 2.06 1.10 -1.49
N ARG A 171 2.80 1.68 -2.43
CA ARG A 171 4.25 1.78 -2.37
C ARG A 171 4.66 3.22 -2.07
N LYS A 172 5.34 3.43 -0.94
CA LYS A 172 6.04 4.68 -0.64
C LYS A 172 7.48 4.61 -1.13
N HIS A 173 7.88 5.59 -1.92
CA HIS A 173 9.27 5.86 -2.32
C HIS A 173 9.57 7.35 -2.12
N ASN A 174 10.83 7.78 -2.30
CA ASN A 174 11.25 9.17 -2.04
C ASN A 174 10.41 10.24 -2.78
N ARG A 175 9.80 9.88 -3.91
CA ARG A 175 9.06 10.80 -4.79
C ARG A 175 7.55 10.85 -4.53
N GLY A 176 6.99 9.94 -3.74
CA GLY A 176 5.56 9.90 -3.49
C GLY A 176 5.09 8.59 -2.89
N LEU A 177 3.78 8.48 -2.78
CA LEU A 177 3.03 7.27 -2.48
C LEU A 177 2.16 6.98 -3.69
N GLU A 178 2.07 5.72 -4.11
CA GLU A 178 1.22 5.29 -5.21
C GLU A 178 0.59 3.94 -4.88
N GLU A 179 -0.60 3.67 -5.41
CA GLU A 179 -1.21 2.35 -5.33
C GLU A 179 -0.40 1.38 -6.18
N TYR A 180 -0.14 0.21 -5.61
CA TYR A 180 0.72 -0.79 -6.19
C TYR A 180 -0.12 -1.99 -6.61
N PHE A 181 -0.16 -2.25 -7.92
CA PHE A 181 -0.98 -3.31 -8.52
C PHE A 181 -0.19 -4.60 -8.81
N GLY A 182 1.13 -4.59 -8.60
CA GLY A 182 2.02 -5.63 -9.09
C GLY A 182 2.17 -5.59 -10.62
N GLY A 183 2.82 -6.62 -11.17
CA GLY A 183 3.06 -6.80 -12.60
C GLY A 183 4.20 -5.98 -13.18
N GLU A 184 5.03 -5.33 -12.34
CA GLU A 184 6.25 -4.67 -12.79
C GLU A 184 7.34 -5.70 -13.07
N LEU A 185 8.07 -5.52 -14.18
CA LEU A 185 9.23 -6.31 -14.55
C LEU A 185 10.34 -6.18 -13.49
N VAL A 186 10.88 -7.32 -13.06
CA VAL A 186 11.94 -7.42 -12.06
C VAL A 186 13.20 -7.96 -12.73
N LYS A 187 14.35 -7.40 -12.39
CA LYS A 187 15.62 -7.77 -13.00
C LYS A 187 16.02 -9.23 -12.69
N ASN A 188 16.50 -9.93 -13.71
CA ASN A 188 16.80 -11.36 -13.67
C ASN A 188 17.88 -11.74 -12.64
N GLU A 189 18.85 -10.86 -12.36
CA GLU A 189 19.97 -11.17 -11.45
C GLU A 189 19.48 -11.51 -10.04
N LYS A 190 18.34 -10.94 -9.63
CA LYS A 190 17.69 -11.21 -8.35
C LYS A 190 17.31 -12.69 -8.20
N PHE A 191 17.05 -13.38 -9.31
CA PHE A 191 16.56 -14.77 -9.33
C PHE A 191 17.61 -15.78 -9.77
N SER A 192 18.88 -15.36 -9.94
CA SER A 192 20.00 -16.19 -10.37
C SER A 192 20.30 -17.39 -9.46
N LYS A 193 19.87 -17.35 -8.19
CA LYS A 193 20.10 -18.40 -7.18
C LYS A 193 18.83 -19.13 -6.74
N VAL A 194 17.73 -18.98 -7.47
CA VAL A 194 16.47 -19.62 -7.11
C VAL A 194 16.50 -21.10 -7.47
N SER A 195 16.14 -21.96 -6.51
CA SER A 195 16.06 -23.41 -6.68
C SER A 195 14.61 -23.89 -6.57
N ASN A 196 14.29 -24.98 -7.28
CA ASN A 196 12.98 -25.61 -7.18
C ASN A 196 12.79 -26.24 -5.79
N THR A 197 11.57 -26.14 -5.25
CA THR A 197 11.21 -26.75 -3.97
C THR A 197 9.78 -27.31 -4.02
N GLY A 198 9.57 -28.43 -3.31
CA GLY A 198 8.23 -28.98 -3.06
C GLY A 198 7.50 -28.29 -1.91
N GLN A 199 8.15 -27.38 -1.18
CA GLN A 199 7.57 -26.67 -0.04
C GLN A 199 6.80 -25.41 -0.42
N LEU A 200 6.93 -24.95 -1.67
CA LEU A 200 6.16 -23.83 -2.19
C LEU A 200 4.87 -24.37 -2.78
N LEU A 201 3.76 -24.15 -2.06
CA LEU A 201 2.42 -24.46 -2.51
C LEU A 201 1.77 -23.23 -3.12
N PHE A 202 0.95 -23.43 -4.14
CA PHE A 202 0.23 -22.36 -4.80
C PHE A 202 -1.07 -22.86 -5.41
N ASP A 203 -1.94 -21.92 -5.71
CA ASP A 203 -3.09 -22.11 -6.59
C ASP A 203 -3.39 -20.80 -7.33
N VAL A 204 -3.91 -20.92 -8.56
CA VAL A 204 -4.33 -19.80 -9.38
C VAL A 204 -5.84 -19.80 -9.46
N ASN A 205 -6.45 -18.82 -8.82
CA ASN A 205 -7.90 -18.75 -8.72
C ASN A 205 -8.54 -18.09 -9.94
N SER A 206 -7.86 -17.13 -10.59
CA SER A 206 -8.08 -16.87 -12.02
C SER A 206 -6.89 -16.22 -12.71
N CYS A 207 -6.88 -16.37 -14.04
CA CYS A 207 -5.92 -15.81 -14.96
C CYS A 207 -6.68 -15.40 -16.23
N GLU A 208 -6.85 -14.11 -16.45
CA GLU A 208 -7.67 -13.60 -17.56
C GLU A 208 -7.01 -12.41 -18.27
N ILE A 209 -7.30 -12.26 -19.56
CA ILE A 209 -6.88 -11.09 -20.31
C ILE A 209 -8.01 -10.07 -20.34
N LYS A 210 -7.70 -8.87 -19.87
CA LYS A 210 -8.65 -7.77 -19.81
C LYS A 210 -7.95 -6.44 -20.01
N ASN A 211 -8.49 -5.62 -20.92
CA ASN A 211 -8.03 -4.27 -21.21
C ASN A 211 -6.53 -4.17 -21.57
N GLY A 212 -5.99 -5.17 -22.28
CA GLY A 212 -4.59 -5.20 -22.68
C GLY A 212 -3.61 -5.68 -21.59
N TYR A 213 -4.11 -6.36 -20.56
CA TYR A 213 -3.28 -6.92 -19.48
C TYR A 213 -3.69 -8.35 -19.17
N LEU A 214 -2.70 -9.18 -18.81
CA LEU A 214 -2.92 -10.41 -18.06
C LEU A 214 -3.18 -10.05 -16.59
N ASN A 215 -4.37 -10.35 -16.10
CA ASN A 215 -4.75 -10.23 -14.70
C ASN A 215 -4.73 -11.62 -14.10
N ILE A 216 -3.85 -11.85 -13.14
CA ILE A 216 -3.73 -13.13 -12.44
C ILE A 216 -3.89 -12.90 -10.95
N TYR A 217 -4.68 -13.77 -10.30
CA TYR A 217 -4.88 -13.76 -8.87
C TYR A 217 -4.89 -15.18 -8.30
N GLY A 218 -4.42 -15.32 -7.07
CA GLY A 218 -4.31 -16.63 -6.43
C GLY A 218 -3.67 -16.53 -5.05
N TRP A 219 -3.08 -17.63 -4.62
CA TRP A 219 -2.27 -17.67 -3.41
C TRP A 219 -1.01 -18.50 -3.63
N ALA A 220 0.05 -18.16 -2.91
CA ALA A 220 1.26 -18.97 -2.82
C ALA A 220 1.93 -18.77 -1.46
N PHE A 221 2.47 -19.84 -0.87
CA PHE A 221 3.25 -19.75 0.36
C PHE A 221 4.29 -20.85 0.46
N LEU A 222 5.29 -20.63 1.33
CA LEU A 222 6.27 -21.63 1.72
C LEU A 222 5.80 -22.30 3.01
N GLN A 223 5.65 -23.62 2.99
CA GLN A 223 5.22 -24.39 4.16
C GLN A 223 6.09 -24.09 5.38
N GLY A 224 5.45 -23.80 6.52
CA GLY A 224 6.11 -23.48 7.78
C GLY A 224 6.72 -22.09 7.87
N VAL A 225 6.61 -21.27 6.81
CA VAL A 225 7.16 -19.90 6.76
C VAL A 225 6.01 -18.90 6.66
N GLY A 226 6.03 -17.87 7.51
CA GLY A 226 5.02 -16.81 7.47
C GLY A 226 5.04 -16.00 6.18
N SER A 227 3.87 -15.78 5.59
CA SER A 227 3.72 -15.04 4.33
C SER A 227 3.88 -13.54 4.50
N ALA A 228 3.76 -13.01 5.73
CA ALA A 228 3.70 -11.56 5.95
C ALA A 228 4.89 -10.78 5.37
N LYS A 229 6.10 -11.31 5.52
CA LYS A 229 7.34 -10.66 5.04
C LYS A 229 7.79 -11.14 3.67
N ASN A 230 7.09 -12.14 3.12
CA ASN A 230 7.51 -12.85 1.93
C ASN A 230 6.69 -12.39 0.73
N ARG A 231 7.37 -11.84 -0.27
CA ARG A 231 6.70 -11.41 -1.50
C ARG A 231 6.77 -12.52 -2.54
N ILE A 232 5.66 -12.67 -3.24
CA ILE A 232 5.51 -13.59 -4.35
C ILE A 232 5.99 -12.85 -5.61
N PHE A 233 6.71 -13.58 -6.45
CA PHE A 233 7.09 -13.16 -7.79
C PHE A 233 6.62 -14.22 -8.77
N LEU A 234 6.33 -13.79 -9.99
CA LEU A 234 5.94 -14.65 -11.08
C LEU A 234 7.12 -14.76 -12.03
N GLU A 235 7.51 -16.00 -12.35
CA GLU A 235 8.37 -16.30 -13.49
C GLU A 235 7.46 -16.67 -14.65
N ILE A 236 7.52 -15.91 -15.74
CA ILE A 236 6.74 -16.17 -16.95
C ILE A 236 7.71 -16.63 -18.03
N GLN A 237 7.49 -17.84 -18.52
CA GLN A 237 8.16 -18.40 -19.68
C GLN A 237 7.20 -18.33 -20.87
N LYS A 238 7.63 -17.66 -21.92
CA LYS A 238 6.91 -17.56 -23.20
C LYS A 238 7.05 -18.85 -24.02
N PRO A 239 6.23 -19.03 -25.07
CA PRO A 239 6.36 -20.15 -26.02
C PRO A 239 7.75 -20.26 -26.65
N ASP A 240 8.45 -19.14 -26.88
CA ASP A 240 9.81 -19.10 -27.40
C ASP A 240 10.90 -19.46 -26.36
N SER A 241 10.48 -19.89 -25.16
CA SER A 241 11.31 -20.21 -23.99
C SER A 241 12.03 -19.02 -23.35
N SER A 242 11.78 -17.79 -23.78
CA SER A 242 12.28 -16.61 -23.07
C SER A 242 11.58 -16.48 -21.71
N VAL A 243 12.33 -16.06 -20.69
CA VAL A 243 11.87 -15.97 -19.29
C VAL A 243 11.97 -14.54 -18.80
N SER A 244 10.91 -14.08 -18.15
CA SER A 244 10.84 -12.77 -17.48
C SER A 244 10.21 -12.90 -16.10
N TYR A 245 10.53 -11.98 -15.19
CA TYR A 245 10.06 -12.03 -13.82
C TYR A 245 9.22 -10.81 -13.49
N TYR A 246 8.10 -11.02 -12.81
CA TYR A 246 7.15 -9.97 -12.48
C TYR A 246 6.86 -9.97 -10.99
N SER A 247 6.74 -8.76 -10.45
CA SER A 247 6.32 -8.55 -9.08
C SER A 247 4.82 -8.81 -8.91
N THR A 248 4.37 -9.13 -7.69
CA THR A 248 2.94 -9.18 -7.37
C THR A 248 2.59 -8.16 -6.29
N LYS A 249 1.31 -7.80 -6.22
CA LYS A 249 0.66 -7.18 -5.06
C LYS A 249 0.32 -8.27 -4.04
N ARG A 250 0.50 -8.00 -2.74
CA ARG A 250 0.05 -8.90 -1.68
C ARG A 250 -1.46 -8.76 -1.44
N MET A 251 -2.11 -9.83 -0.97
CA MET A 251 -3.52 -9.85 -0.59
C MET A 251 -3.73 -10.69 0.67
N LEU A 252 -4.76 -10.35 1.45
CA LEU A 252 -5.21 -11.22 2.53
C LEU A 252 -6.03 -12.39 1.98
N ARG A 253 -5.85 -13.56 2.60
CA ARG A 253 -6.50 -14.84 2.28
C ARG A 253 -6.83 -15.57 3.58
N GLU A 254 -7.87 -15.10 4.25
CA GLU A 254 -8.43 -15.74 5.45
C GLU A 254 -8.86 -17.18 5.14
N ASP A 255 -9.48 -17.39 3.98
CA ASP A 255 -9.85 -18.71 3.46
C ASP A 255 -8.67 -19.70 3.37
N VAL A 256 -7.51 -19.24 2.91
CA VAL A 256 -6.30 -20.07 2.84
C VAL A 256 -5.77 -20.36 4.24
N SER A 257 -5.75 -19.34 5.10
CA SER A 257 -5.35 -19.50 6.50
C SER A 257 -6.21 -20.52 7.23
N GLU A 258 -7.53 -20.45 7.06
CA GLU A 258 -8.50 -21.38 7.65
C GLU A 258 -8.36 -22.78 7.08
N PHE A 259 -8.27 -22.92 5.76
CA PHE A 259 -8.14 -24.23 5.10
C PHE A 259 -6.90 -25.00 5.57
N PHE A 260 -5.78 -24.30 5.76
CA PHE A 260 -4.54 -24.90 6.27
C PHE A 260 -4.41 -24.87 7.80
N GLY A 261 -5.35 -24.24 8.51
CA GLY A 261 -5.33 -24.11 9.97
C GLY A 261 -4.13 -23.31 10.51
N ASP A 262 -3.64 -22.33 9.75
CA ASP A 262 -2.39 -21.62 10.08
C ASP A 262 -2.40 -20.14 9.64
N ASN A 263 -2.57 -19.26 10.63
CA ASN A 263 -2.60 -17.80 10.48
C ASN A 263 -1.32 -17.20 9.88
N ARG A 264 -0.22 -17.96 9.82
CA ARG A 264 0.98 -17.53 9.10
C ARG A 264 0.72 -17.34 7.59
N TYR A 265 -0.30 -17.97 7.02
CA TYR A 265 -0.64 -17.89 5.60
C TYR A 265 -1.69 -16.83 5.27
N LEU A 266 -2.11 -16.02 6.24
CA LEU A 266 -3.10 -14.96 6.05
C LEU A 266 -2.72 -13.98 4.92
N GLN A 267 -1.42 -13.73 4.69
CA GLN A 267 -0.93 -12.85 3.62
C GLN A 267 -0.34 -13.63 2.41
N SER A 268 -0.81 -14.86 2.17
CA SER A 268 -0.36 -15.71 1.04
C SER A 268 -0.96 -15.29 -0.30
N GLY A 269 -1.94 -14.39 -0.32
CA GLY A 269 -2.60 -13.97 -1.54
C GLY A 269 -1.70 -13.12 -2.42
N PHE A 270 -1.87 -13.27 -3.73
CA PHE A 270 -1.25 -12.40 -4.71
C PHE A 270 -2.23 -11.96 -5.80
N SER A 271 -1.94 -10.80 -6.37
CA SER A 271 -2.44 -10.42 -7.68
C SER A 271 -1.36 -9.74 -8.51
N ALA A 272 -1.44 -9.82 -9.82
CA ALA A 272 -0.62 -9.03 -10.72
C ALA A 272 -1.42 -8.61 -11.95
N ARG A 273 -1.12 -7.40 -12.43
CA ARG A 273 -1.62 -6.87 -13.70
C ARG A 273 -0.43 -6.64 -14.62
N ILE A 274 -0.23 -7.53 -15.57
CA ILE A 274 0.99 -7.61 -16.40
C ILE A 274 0.65 -7.20 -17.82
N SER A 275 1.49 -6.36 -18.46
CA SER A 275 1.32 -6.00 -19.88
C SER A 275 1.29 -7.27 -20.75
N LEU A 276 0.48 -7.29 -21.81
CA LEU A 276 0.47 -8.41 -22.76
C LEU A 276 1.82 -8.62 -23.46
N ASP A 277 2.68 -7.60 -23.52
CA ASP A 277 4.06 -7.74 -24.04
C ASP A 277 4.90 -8.75 -23.23
N ALA A 278 4.48 -9.07 -22.00
CA ALA A 278 5.11 -10.03 -21.12
C ALA A 278 4.81 -11.50 -21.48
N ILE A 279 3.75 -11.75 -22.24
CA ILE A 279 3.33 -13.08 -22.66
C ILE A 279 3.50 -13.23 -24.18
N GLY A 280 3.59 -14.46 -24.65
CA GLY A 280 3.58 -14.78 -26.08
C GLY A 280 2.24 -15.38 -26.50
N GLU A 281 1.95 -15.33 -27.80
CA GLU A 281 0.84 -16.09 -28.38
C GLU A 281 1.17 -17.59 -28.35
N GLY A 282 0.27 -18.39 -27.78
CA GLY A 282 0.46 -19.81 -27.48
C GLY A 282 0.56 -20.08 -25.98
N ASP A 283 1.23 -21.19 -25.64
CA ASP A 283 1.34 -21.69 -24.28
C ASP A 283 2.40 -20.93 -23.48
N ASN A 284 1.96 -20.19 -22.47
CA ASN A 284 2.81 -19.54 -21.50
C ASN A 284 2.84 -20.39 -20.22
N ILE A 285 4.01 -20.46 -19.60
CA ILE A 285 4.18 -21.19 -18.34
C ILE A 285 4.48 -20.18 -17.23
N ILE A 286 3.68 -20.20 -16.17
CA ILE A 286 3.81 -19.33 -15.01
C ILE A 286 4.27 -20.16 -13.82
N ARG A 287 5.38 -19.76 -13.19
CA ARG A 287 5.89 -20.35 -11.95
C ARG A 287 5.96 -19.31 -10.85
N PHE A 288 5.91 -19.77 -9.60
CA PHE A 288 5.87 -18.91 -8.42
C PHE A 288 7.21 -18.93 -7.71
N ILE A 289 7.66 -17.75 -7.27
CA ILE A 289 8.91 -17.59 -6.55
C ILE A 289 8.66 -16.85 -5.24
N ILE A 290 9.14 -17.42 -4.14
CA ILE A 290 9.17 -16.80 -2.83
C ILE A 290 10.58 -16.90 -2.25
N GLY A 291 11.24 -15.77 -2.03
CA GLY A 291 12.64 -15.74 -1.60
C GLY A 291 13.55 -16.45 -2.61
N GLY A 292 14.28 -17.48 -2.17
CA GLY A 292 15.15 -18.31 -3.02
C GLY A 292 14.48 -19.56 -3.60
N ASN A 293 13.16 -19.68 -3.50
CA ASN A 293 12.42 -20.91 -3.80
C ASN A 293 11.50 -20.73 -5.01
N ARG A 294 11.61 -21.60 -6.01
CA ARG A 294 10.68 -21.73 -7.15
C ARG A 294 9.73 -22.90 -6.93
N SER A 295 8.48 -22.74 -7.33
CA SER A 295 7.49 -23.82 -7.34
C SER A 295 7.95 -25.01 -8.19
N ASN A 296 7.74 -26.23 -7.70
CA ASN A 296 7.93 -27.44 -8.51
C ASN A 296 6.89 -27.55 -9.63
N GLY A 297 5.66 -27.10 -9.37
CA GLY A 297 4.60 -27.02 -10.37
C GLY A 297 4.60 -25.70 -11.14
N SER A 298 3.78 -25.64 -12.17
CA SER A 298 3.50 -24.45 -12.97
C SER A 298 2.02 -24.33 -13.26
N TYR A 299 1.60 -23.11 -13.60
CA TYR A 299 0.31 -22.82 -14.20
C TYR A 299 0.51 -22.58 -15.70
N GLU A 300 -0.24 -23.29 -16.53
CA GLU A 300 -0.21 -23.12 -17.98
C GLU A 300 -1.33 -22.17 -18.42
N PHE A 301 -0.98 -21.20 -19.24
CA PHE A 301 -1.90 -20.20 -19.76
C PHE A 301 -1.73 -20.08 -21.27
N ASN A 302 -2.73 -20.55 -22.01
CA ASN A 302 -2.77 -20.38 -23.46
C ASN A 302 -3.38 -19.03 -23.81
N TRP A 303 -2.66 -18.24 -24.61
CA TRP A 303 -3.16 -16.98 -25.16
C TRP A 303 -3.20 -17.06 -26.68
N ALA A 304 -4.39 -16.90 -27.27
CA ALA A 304 -4.54 -16.70 -28.70
C ALA A 304 -5.05 -15.28 -28.93
N ASN A 305 -4.32 -14.49 -29.73
CA ASN A 305 -4.81 -13.18 -30.12
C ASN A 305 -5.92 -13.39 -31.15
N ILE A 306 -7.17 -13.33 -30.71
CA ILE A 306 -8.31 -13.34 -31.64
C ILE A 306 -8.31 -11.97 -32.30
N ALA A 307 -7.73 -11.88 -33.49
CA ALA A 307 -7.87 -10.72 -34.33
C ALA A 307 -9.36 -10.56 -34.67
N ASP A 308 -9.96 -9.46 -34.19
CA ASP A 308 -11.25 -8.96 -34.68
C ASP A 308 -11.15 -8.49 -36.14
#